data_AF-A0A3N4GPS9-F1
#
_entry.id   AF-A0A3N4GPS9-F1
#
_cell.length_a   1.000
_cell.length_b   1.000
_cell.length_c   1.000
_cell.angle_alpha   90.00
_cell.angle_beta   90.00
_cell.angle_gamma   90.00
#
_symmetry.space_group_name_H-M   'P 1'
#
loop_
_entity.id
_entity.type
_entity.pdbx_description
1 polymer ?
#
loop_
_entity_poly.entity_id
_entity_poly.type
_entity_poly.pdbx_seq_one_letter_code
_entity_poly.pdbx_strand_id
1 'polypeptide(L)'
;MATATELHSLIVQLSDNAERDLALLWAQLDRVTVRDSLMDVLPALVGQYGDASAAVTAEWYDEYRADLNVRGTYAADLASPDLGAQALAGWGSQLAQINWDTALAQIAGGLIKRVMIASRDTMTSATYGDPQAHGWQRQGRGECNFCRMLIGRGAVYTRKSVNFGAHDNCKCVAVPAFGGRPVPVKPYEVSDRTITDADRARVNAWISANQ
;
A
#
# COMPACT_ATOMS: atom_id res chain seq x y z
N MET A 1 4.06 -5.11 22.66
CA MET A 1 3.07 -5.91 21.92
C MET A 1 2.83 -5.21 20.62
N ALA A 2 3.27 -5.82 19.53
CA ALA A 2 3.09 -5.34 18.18
C ALA A 2 1.59 -5.10 17.89
N THR A 3 1.26 -3.95 17.28
CA THR A 3 -0.13 -3.65 16.89
C THR A 3 -0.27 -3.33 15.40
N ALA A 4 -1.47 -3.57 14.85
CA ALA A 4 -1.75 -3.20 13.45
C ALA A 4 -1.56 -1.70 13.17
N THR A 5 -1.87 -0.85 14.15
CA THR A 5 -1.68 0.60 14.07
C THR A 5 -0.20 1.00 14.10
N GLU A 6 0.62 0.26 14.82
CA GLU A 6 2.07 0.46 14.88
C GLU A 6 2.72 0.19 13.52
N LEU A 7 2.47 -0.98 12.91
CA LEU A 7 2.98 -1.28 11.56
C LEU A 7 2.61 -0.16 10.57
N HIS A 8 1.33 0.23 10.55
CA HIS A 8 0.88 1.31 9.68
C HIS A 8 1.65 2.61 9.94
N SER A 9 1.87 2.99 11.20
CA SER A 9 2.60 4.21 11.56
C SER A 9 4.07 4.16 11.12
N LEU A 10 4.75 3.03 11.32
CA LEU A 10 6.14 2.85 10.94
C LEU A 10 6.33 2.94 9.42
N ILE A 11 5.49 2.26 8.64
CA ILE A 11 5.59 2.29 7.18
C ILE A 11 5.19 3.66 6.60
N VAL A 12 4.21 4.34 7.21
CA VAL A 12 3.90 5.74 6.85
C VAL A 12 5.10 6.64 7.10
N GLN A 13 5.76 6.52 8.24
CA GLN A 13 6.94 7.31 8.56
C GLN A 13 8.07 7.09 7.55
N LEU A 14 8.33 5.85 7.14
CA LEU A 14 9.31 5.56 6.08
C LEU A 14 8.92 6.21 4.74
N SER A 15 7.64 6.16 4.37
CA SER A 15 7.16 6.80 3.14
C SER A 15 7.26 8.34 3.19
N ASP A 16 7.02 8.94 4.36
CA ASP A 16 7.10 10.38 4.58
C ASP A 16 8.55 10.87 4.57
N ASN A 17 9.48 10.05 5.08
CA ASN A 17 10.91 10.33 5.01
C ASN A 17 11.41 10.26 3.55
N ALA A 18 10.99 9.25 2.78
CA ALA A 18 11.32 9.15 1.36
C ALA A 18 10.80 10.36 0.55
N GLU A 19 9.56 10.80 0.81
CA GLU A 19 8.97 11.99 0.20
C GLU A 19 9.77 13.25 0.55
N ARG A 20 10.17 13.40 1.82
CA ARG A 20 10.99 14.54 2.27
C ARG A 20 12.35 14.59 1.57
N ASP A 21 13.03 13.46 1.46
CA ASP A 21 14.34 13.39 0.79
C ASP A 21 14.23 13.71 -0.70
N LEU A 22 13.18 13.22 -1.36
CA LEU A 22 12.88 13.60 -2.74
C LEU A 22 12.64 15.12 -2.87
N ALA A 23 11.90 15.73 -1.94
CA ALA A 23 11.65 17.17 -1.98
C ALA A 23 12.93 18.00 -1.77
N LEU A 24 13.82 17.55 -0.88
CA LEU A 24 15.13 18.18 -0.64
C LEU A 24 16.06 18.09 -1.86
N LEU A 25 16.04 16.96 -2.56
CA LEU A 25 16.71 16.82 -3.86
C LEU A 25 16.10 17.77 -4.88
N TRP A 26 14.77 17.72 -5.05
CA TRP A 26 14.05 18.49 -6.06
C TRP A 26 14.28 20.00 -5.95
N ALA A 27 14.40 20.53 -4.74
CA ALA A 27 14.67 21.94 -4.48
C ALA A 27 15.99 22.44 -5.09
N GLN A 28 16.90 21.55 -5.48
CA GLN A 28 18.20 21.84 -6.10
C GLN A 28 18.22 21.58 -7.60
N LEU A 29 17.12 21.07 -8.17
CA LEU A 29 17.05 20.68 -9.58
C LEU A 29 16.44 21.79 -10.43
N ASP A 30 16.79 21.76 -11.71
CA ASP A 30 16.12 22.51 -12.76
C ASP A 30 15.80 21.59 -13.93
N ARG A 31 15.23 22.15 -15.00
CA ARG A 31 14.86 21.38 -16.20
C ARG A 31 16.05 20.76 -16.92
N VAL A 32 17.26 21.28 -16.75
CA VAL A 32 18.46 20.73 -17.37
C VAL A 32 18.94 19.52 -16.58
N THR A 33 18.97 19.62 -15.25
CA THR A 33 19.55 18.59 -14.37
C THR A 33 18.58 17.49 -13.97
N VAL A 34 17.26 17.75 -13.99
CA VAL A 34 16.24 16.83 -13.43
C VAL A 34 16.28 15.42 -14.01
N ARG A 35 16.62 15.26 -15.29
CA ARG A 35 16.62 13.93 -15.91
C ARG A 35 17.71 13.06 -15.31
N ASP A 36 18.94 13.52 -15.34
CA ASP A 36 20.08 12.72 -14.90
C ASP A 36 20.02 12.52 -13.38
N SER A 37 19.65 13.56 -12.63
CA SER A 37 19.50 13.46 -11.17
C SER A 37 18.38 12.51 -10.73
N LEU A 38 17.21 12.49 -11.40
CA LEU A 38 16.16 11.54 -11.06
C LEU A 38 16.55 10.10 -11.43
N MET A 39 17.20 9.90 -12.59
CA MET A 39 17.64 8.56 -13.02
C MET A 39 18.71 7.96 -12.10
N ASP A 40 19.48 8.81 -11.43
CA ASP A 40 20.48 8.40 -10.44
C ASP A 40 19.87 8.21 -9.03
N VAL A 41 19.21 9.23 -8.50
CA VAL A 41 18.83 9.28 -7.08
C VAL A 41 17.52 8.56 -6.78
N LEU A 42 16.53 8.60 -7.68
CA LEU A 42 15.21 8.01 -7.39
C LEU A 42 15.26 6.48 -7.22
N PRO A 43 16.02 5.72 -8.03
CA PRO A 43 16.25 4.29 -7.77
C PRO A 43 16.89 4.01 -6.41
N ALA A 44 17.84 4.84 -5.97
CA ALA A 44 18.47 4.70 -4.66
C ALA A 44 17.48 4.95 -3.51
N LEU A 45 16.65 5.99 -3.62
CA LEU A 45 15.59 6.27 -2.64
C LEU A 45 14.57 5.12 -2.56
N VAL A 46 14.11 4.63 -3.71
CA VAL A 46 13.17 3.50 -3.76
C VAL A 46 13.79 2.24 -3.15
N GLY A 47 15.05 1.93 -3.46
CA GLY A 47 15.76 0.78 -2.90
C GLY A 47 15.91 0.90 -1.39
N GLN A 48 16.51 1.98 -0.90
CA GLN A 48 16.79 2.18 0.52
C GLN A 48 15.51 2.14 1.38
N TYR A 49 14.50 2.92 1.01
CA TYR A 49 13.24 2.96 1.78
C TYR A 49 12.37 1.73 1.56
N GLY A 50 12.46 1.09 0.39
CA GLY A 50 11.81 -0.19 0.10
C GLY A 50 12.36 -1.32 0.97
N ASP A 51 13.69 -1.47 1.02
CA ASP A 51 14.38 -2.47 1.84
C ASP A 51 14.07 -2.27 3.33
N ALA A 52 14.12 -1.03 3.82
CA ALA A 52 13.73 -0.70 5.19
C ALA A 52 12.26 -1.06 5.47
N SER A 53 11.35 -0.80 4.52
CA SER A 53 9.93 -1.13 4.68
C SER A 53 9.69 -2.64 4.70
N ALA A 54 10.40 -3.41 3.89
CA ALA A 54 10.35 -4.87 3.90
C ALA A 54 10.88 -5.42 5.23
N ALA A 55 12.05 -4.96 5.68
CA ALA A 55 12.68 -5.38 6.93
C ALA A 55 11.78 -5.15 8.15
N VAL A 56 11.31 -3.90 8.34
CA VAL A 56 10.39 -3.54 9.42
C VAL A 56 9.12 -4.39 9.38
N THR A 57 8.61 -4.70 8.19
CA THR A 57 7.39 -5.51 8.06
C THR A 57 7.61 -6.97 8.44
N ALA A 58 8.73 -7.57 8.06
CA ALA A 58 9.07 -8.95 8.40
C ALA A 58 9.31 -9.10 9.91
N GLU A 59 10.11 -8.21 10.50
CA GLU A 59 10.36 -8.18 11.94
C GLU A 59 9.05 -8.00 12.73
N TRP A 60 8.21 -7.06 12.30
CA TRP A 60 6.89 -6.85 12.90
C TRP A 60 5.99 -8.08 12.77
N TYR A 61 6.03 -8.79 11.64
CA TYR A 61 5.23 -10.02 11.44
C TYR A 61 5.59 -11.06 12.48
N ASP A 62 6.89 -11.30 12.68
CA ASP A 62 7.41 -12.31 13.59
C ASP A 62 7.08 -11.94 15.04
N GLU A 63 7.25 -10.67 15.44
CA GLU A 63 6.86 -10.19 16.76
C GLU A 63 5.35 -10.30 16.99
N TYR A 64 4.54 -9.85 16.03
CA TYR A 64 3.09 -9.92 16.13
C TYR A 64 2.60 -11.36 16.24
N ARG A 65 3.17 -12.26 15.45
CA ARG A 65 2.88 -13.70 15.53
C ARG A 65 3.23 -14.27 16.90
N ALA A 66 4.38 -13.89 17.46
CA ALA A 66 4.85 -14.33 18.78
C ALA A 66 3.96 -13.80 19.93
N ASP A 67 3.62 -12.51 19.91
CA ASP A 67 2.70 -11.88 20.88
C ASP A 67 1.33 -12.54 20.87
N LEU A 68 0.85 -12.91 19.67
CA LEU A 68 -0.37 -13.67 19.50
C LEU A 68 -0.20 -15.17 19.80
N ASN A 69 0.94 -15.62 20.34
CA ASN A 69 1.19 -17.02 20.71
C ASN A 69 0.74 -18.00 19.62
N VAL A 70 0.98 -17.65 18.35
CA VAL A 70 0.53 -18.46 17.21
C VAL A 70 1.36 -19.74 17.18
N ARG A 71 0.66 -20.87 17.19
CA ARG A 71 1.27 -22.20 17.27
C ARG A 71 2.18 -22.52 16.09
N GLY A 72 3.22 -23.32 16.33
CA GLY A 72 4.22 -23.69 15.33
C GLY A 72 5.27 -22.59 15.08
N THR A 73 6.28 -22.91 14.28
CA THR A 73 7.37 -22.00 13.92
C THR A 73 7.18 -21.47 12.51
N TYR A 74 7.36 -20.17 12.34
CA TYR A 74 7.40 -19.49 11.05
C TYR A 74 8.16 -18.17 11.24
N ALA A 75 8.90 -17.76 10.20
CA ALA A 75 9.55 -16.46 10.13
C ALA A 75 9.27 -15.85 8.75
N ALA A 76 9.00 -14.55 8.69
CA ALA A 76 8.74 -13.85 7.45
C ALA A 76 10.02 -13.60 6.64
N ASP A 77 10.01 -13.97 5.36
CA ASP A 77 11.06 -13.59 4.41
C ASP A 77 10.85 -12.17 3.88
N LEU A 78 11.93 -11.48 3.55
CA LEU A 78 11.87 -10.17 2.88
C LEU A 78 11.42 -10.34 1.43
N ALA A 79 10.34 -9.65 1.05
CA ALA A 79 10.00 -9.57 -0.37
C ALA A 79 10.95 -8.59 -1.07
N SER A 80 11.45 -8.98 -2.24
CA SER A 80 12.27 -8.14 -3.12
C SER A 80 11.59 -7.95 -4.48
N PRO A 81 10.42 -7.29 -4.54
CA PRO A 81 9.72 -7.06 -5.80
C PRO A 81 10.49 -6.06 -6.68
N ASP A 82 10.31 -6.15 -8.00
CA ASP A 82 10.68 -5.03 -8.88
C ASP A 82 9.72 -3.86 -8.61
N LEU A 83 10.23 -2.84 -7.94
CA LEU A 83 9.48 -1.64 -7.61
C LEU A 83 9.38 -0.67 -8.79
N GLY A 84 9.97 -0.96 -9.95
CA GLY A 84 9.85 -0.14 -11.16
C GLY A 84 10.37 1.28 -10.96
N ALA A 85 11.47 1.45 -10.21
CA ALA A 85 12.03 2.76 -9.86
C ALA A 85 12.56 3.52 -11.08
N GLN A 86 13.25 2.81 -11.98
CA GLN A 86 13.75 3.36 -13.25
C GLN A 86 12.61 3.88 -14.13
N ALA A 87 11.49 3.16 -14.17
CA ALA A 87 10.30 3.60 -14.92
C ALA A 87 9.70 4.90 -14.33
N LEU A 88 9.66 5.03 -13.00
CA LEU A 88 9.21 6.27 -12.36
C LEU A 88 10.15 7.43 -12.66
N ALA A 89 11.46 7.21 -12.61
CA ALA A 89 12.46 8.24 -12.89
C ALA A 89 12.37 8.72 -14.35
N GLY A 90 12.28 7.79 -15.29
CA GLY A 90 12.15 8.08 -16.72
C GLY A 90 10.87 8.87 -17.02
N TRP A 91 9.72 8.40 -16.53
CA TRP A 91 8.46 9.12 -16.70
C TRP A 91 8.44 10.48 -15.98
N GLY A 92 8.92 10.52 -14.73
CA GLY A 92 8.96 11.72 -13.91
C GLY A 92 9.84 12.83 -14.51
N SER A 93 10.99 12.45 -15.08
CA SER A 93 11.87 13.40 -15.76
C SER A 93 11.21 14.01 -17.01
N GLN A 94 10.45 13.23 -17.78
CA GLN A 94 9.69 13.75 -18.93
C GLN A 94 8.55 14.65 -18.47
N LEU A 95 7.83 14.26 -17.42
CA LEU A 95 6.78 15.08 -16.83
C LEU A 95 7.34 16.43 -16.34
N ALA A 96 8.53 16.44 -15.73
CA ALA A 96 9.20 17.66 -15.29
C ALA A 96 9.51 18.62 -16.45
N GLN A 97 9.77 18.11 -17.67
CA GLN A 97 9.92 18.94 -18.86
C GLN A 97 8.58 19.56 -19.30
N ILE A 98 7.48 18.85 -19.16
CA ILE A 98 6.16 19.31 -19.59
C ILE A 98 5.55 20.27 -18.57
N ASN A 99 5.55 19.89 -17.29
CA ASN A 99 4.89 20.61 -16.21
C ASN A 99 5.65 20.43 -14.89
N TRP A 100 6.61 21.35 -14.66
CA TRP A 100 7.44 21.36 -13.46
C TRP A 100 6.63 21.43 -12.16
N ASP A 101 5.60 22.30 -12.14
CA ASP A 101 4.83 22.62 -10.93
C ASP A 101 4.07 21.41 -10.37
N THR A 102 3.70 20.46 -11.23
CA THR A 102 2.97 19.25 -10.82
C THR A 102 3.84 18.00 -10.78
N ALA A 103 5.03 18.03 -11.40
CA ALA A 103 5.89 16.88 -11.53
C ALA A 103 6.31 16.31 -10.18
N LEU A 104 6.74 17.17 -9.24
CA LEU A 104 7.16 16.72 -7.92
C LEU A 104 6.07 15.93 -7.19
N ALA A 105 4.85 16.47 -7.12
CA ALA A 105 3.74 15.82 -6.42
C ALA A 105 3.40 14.44 -7.02
N GLN A 106 3.49 14.32 -8.34
CA GLN A 106 3.22 13.08 -9.06
C GLN A 106 4.33 12.03 -8.84
N ILE A 107 5.60 12.46 -8.88
CA ILE A 107 6.74 11.59 -8.60
C ILE A 107 6.72 11.13 -7.14
N ALA A 108 6.42 12.04 -6.21
CA ALA A 108 6.27 11.73 -4.79
C ALA A 108 5.20 10.66 -4.53
N GLY A 109 4.02 10.80 -5.16
CA GLY A 109 2.96 9.80 -5.03
C GLY A 109 3.37 8.42 -5.56
N GLY A 110 4.15 8.39 -6.65
CA GLY A 110 4.73 7.17 -7.21
C GLY A 110 5.83 6.57 -6.34
N LEU A 111 6.64 7.39 -5.67
CA LEU A 111 7.68 6.98 -4.72
C LEU A 111 7.04 6.35 -3.47
N ILE A 112 6.09 7.05 -2.85
CA ILE A 112 5.32 6.56 -1.69
C ILE A 112 4.73 5.19 -2.01
N LYS A 113 4.08 5.04 -3.18
CA LYS A 113 3.49 3.76 -3.57
C LYS A 113 4.51 2.61 -3.57
N ARG A 114 5.74 2.83 -4.06
CA ARG A 114 6.79 1.82 -4.16
C ARG A 114 7.31 1.39 -2.78
N VAL A 115 7.59 2.37 -1.92
CA VAL A 115 7.97 2.13 -0.52
C VAL A 115 6.89 1.29 0.18
N MET A 116 5.62 1.67 0.02
CA MET A 116 4.50 0.94 0.60
C MET A 116 4.32 -0.47 -0.01
N ILE A 117 4.63 -0.68 -1.31
CA ILE A 117 4.55 -2.00 -1.96
C ILE A 117 5.52 -2.98 -1.32
N ALA A 118 6.75 -2.58 -0.99
CA ALA A 118 7.71 -3.47 -0.34
C ALA A 118 7.17 -4.06 0.96
N SER A 119 6.51 -3.25 1.80
CA SER A 119 5.80 -3.72 3.00
C SER A 119 4.62 -4.64 2.65
N ARG A 120 3.76 -4.24 1.70
CA ARG A 120 2.57 -5.02 1.32
C ARG A 120 2.91 -6.40 0.78
N ASP A 121 3.94 -6.49 -0.05
CA ASP A 121 4.37 -7.74 -0.67
C ASP A 121 5.06 -8.65 0.35
N THR A 122 5.86 -8.08 1.26
CA THR A 122 6.44 -8.82 2.40
C THR A 122 5.34 -9.42 3.26
N MET A 123 4.38 -8.60 3.71
CA MET A 123 3.27 -9.03 4.55
C MET A 123 2.38 -10.07 3.87
N THR A 124 1.97 -9.83 2.62
CA THR A 124 1.08 -10.77 1.92
C THR A 124 1.80 -12.08 1.59
N SER A 125 3.07 -12.03 1.20
CA SER A 125 3.89 -13.24 0.99
C SER A 125 4.04 -14.04 2.28
N ALA A 126 4.28 -13.36 3.41
CA ALA A 126 4.34 -14.02 4.72
C ALA A 126 3.01 -14.73 5.05
N THR A 127 1.86 -14.08 4.79
CA THR A 127 0.54 -14.73 4.99
C THR A 127 0.30 -15.92 4.08
N TYR A 128 0.99 -16.00 2.93
CA TYR A 128 0.86 -17.13 2.01
C TYR A 128 1.77 -18.30 2.40
N GLY A 129 2.87 -18.02 3.10
CA GLY A 129 3.81 -19.02 3.60
C GLY A 129 3.44 -19.60 4.96
N ASP A 130 2.86 -18.80 5.87
CA ASP A 130 2.53 -19.25 7.23
C ASP A 130 1.29 -20.17 7.23
N PRO A 131 1.41 -21.46 7.66
CA PRO A 131 0.27 -22.38 7.74
C PRO A 131 -0.82 -21.96 8.72
N GLN A 132 -0.56 -21.00 9.61
CA GLN A 132 -1.53 -20.45 10.57
C GLN A 132 -2.25 -19.19 10.07
N ALA A 133 -1.77 -18.57 8.99
CA ALA A 133 -2.42 -17.43 8.38
C ALA A 133 -3.53 -17.90 7.42
N HIS A 134 -4.73 -17.33 7.55
CA HIS A 134 -5.86 -17.62 6.66
C HIS A 134 -6.08 -16.54 5.61
N GLY A 135 -5.19 -15.54 5.57
CA GLY A 135 -5.30 -14.39 4.71
C GLY A 135 -4.82 -13.12 5.41
N TRP A 136 -5.33 -12.01 4.92
CA TRP A 136 -4.95 -10.68 5.37
C TRP A 136 -6.13 -9.71 5.27
N GLN A 137 -5.97 -8.57 5.94
CA GLN A 137 -6.87 -7.42 5.83
C GLN A 137 -6.07 -6.15 5.54
N ARG A 138 -6.77 -5.07 5.17
CA ARG A 138 -6.16 -3.75 5.06
C ARG A 138 -6.27 -3.01 6.37
N GLN A 139 -5.20 -2.32 6.73
CA GLN A 139 -5.15 -1.38 7.84
C GLN A 139 -4.71 -0.01 7.33
N GLY A 140 -5.36 1.05 7.84
CA GLY A 140 -4.96 2.42 7.57
C GLY A 140 -6.01 3.43 8.04
N ARG A 141 -5.74 4.71 7.79
CA ARG A 141 -6.63 5.82 8.21
C ARG A 141 -7.91 5.94 7.37
N GLY A 142 -7.96 5.33 6.19
CA GLY A 142 -9.13 5.41 5.31
C GLY A 142 -9.34 6.83 4.74
N GLU A 143 -8.26 7.50 4.33
CA GLU A 143 -8.29 8.88 3.81
C GLU A 143 -9.03 8.99 2.45
N CYS A 144 -9.30 7.87 1.79
CA CYS A 144 -10.07 7.79 0.55
C CYS A 144 -11.29 6.86 0.69
N ASN A 145 -12.43 7.17 0.06
CA ASN A 145 -13.66 6.36 0.17
C ASN A 145 -13.47 4.91 -0.30
N PHE A 146 -12.68 4.71 -1.35
CA PHE A 146 -12.33 3.37 -1.82
C PHE A 146 -11.50 2.59 -0.79
N CYS A 147 -10.54 3.28 -0.15
CA CYS A 147 -9.70 2.75 0.92
C CYS A 147 -10.56 2.34 2.11
N ARG A 148 -11.49 3.19 2.54
CA ARG A 148 -12.45 2.90 3.62
C ARG A 148 -13.26 1.65 3.33
N MET A 149 -13.78 1.54 2.10
CA MET A 149 -14.53 0.35 1.69
C MET A 149 -13.65 -0.90 1.77
N LEU A 150 -12.41 -0.86 1.29
CA LEU A 150 -11.53 -2.04 1.34
C LEU A 150 -11.12 -2.40 2.77
N ILE A 151 -10.75 -1.41 3.59
CA ILE A 151 -10.42 -1.62 5.02
C ILE A 151 -11.62 -2.24 5.75
N GLY A 152 -12.83 -1.74 5.51
CA GLY A 152 -14.04 -2.23 6.17
C GLY A 152 -14.42 -3.68 5.88
N ARG A 153 -13.82 -4.33 4.86
CA ARG A 153 -14.07 -5.76 4.59
C ARG A 153 -13.40 -6.70 5.59
N GLY A 154 -12.39 -6.24 6.33
CA GLY A 154 -11.64 -7.07 7.27
C GLY A 154 -10.84 -8.18 6.60
N ALA A 155 -10.66 -9.28 7.32
CA ALA A 155 -9.78 -10.41 6.99
C ALA A 155 -10.34 -11.37 5.92
N VAL A 156 -10.69 -10.83 4.75
CA VAL A 156 -11.29 -11.59 3.64
C VAL A 156 -10.35 -11.81 2.47
N TYR A 157 -9.15 -11.22 2.50
CA TYR A 157 -8.22 -11.26 1.38
C TYR A 157 -7.26 -12.44 1.51
N THR A 158 -7.04 -13.15 0.40
CA THR A 158 -6.21 -14.35 0.34
C THR A 158 -5.47 -14.39 -0.99
N ARG A 159 -4.46 -15.26 -1.09
CA ARG A 159 -3.73 -15.52 -2.34
C ARG A 159 -4.66 -15.86 -3.52
N LYS A 160 -5.78 -16.52 -3.24
CA LYS A 160 -6.74 -16.98 -4.26
C LYS A 160 -7.72 -15.91 -4.67
N SER A 161 -7.90 -14.85 -3.88
CA SER A 161 -8.91 -13.83 -4.14
C SER A 161 -8.34 -12.57 -4.79
N VAL A 162 -7.20 -12.07 -4.34
CA VAL A 162 -6.72 -10.74 -4.77
C VAL A 162 -5.26 -10.48 -4.38
N ASN A 163 -4.53 -9.77 -5.25
CA ASN A 163 -3.23 -9.13 -4.94
C ASN A 163 -3.44 -7.73 -4.34
N PHE A 164 -2.48 -7.22 -3.57
CA PHE A 164 -2.62 -5.88 -2.97
C PHE A 164 -2.49 -4.75 -4.02
N GLY A 165 -3.62 -4.38 -4.65
CA GLY A 165 -3.68 -3.21 -5.53
C GLY A 165 -3.73 -1.89 -4.75
N ALA A 166 -3.01 -0.88 -5.22
CA ALA A 166 -3.01 0.46 -4.63
C ALA A 166 -2.72 1.55 -5.69
N HIS A 167 -3.35 2.71 -5.52
CA HIS A 167 -3.06 3.92 -6.29
C HIS A 167 -1.89 4.69 -5.65
N ASP A 168 -1.38 5.70 -6.36
CA ASP A 168 -0.34 6.59 -5.86
C ASP A 168 -0.81 7.34 -4.60
N ASN A 169 0.08 7.64 -3.66
CA ASN A 169 -0.24 8.19 -2.33
C ASN A 169 -1.07 7.27 -1.39
N CYS A 170 -1.44 6.06 -1.80
CA CYS A 170 -2.15 5.16 -0.90
C CYS A 170 -1.21 4.70 0.25
N LYS A 171 -1.59 4.99 1.49
CA LYS A 171 -0.83 4.64 2.72
C LYS A 171 -1.39 3.44 3.51
N CYS A 172 -2.31 2.68 2.93
CA CYS A 172 -2.81 1.46 3.58
C CYS A 172 -1.75 0.34 3.57
N VAL A 173 -1.67 -0.44 4.65
CA VAL A 173 -0.84 -1.63 4.78
C VAL A 173 -1.69 -2.91 4.79
N ALA A 174 -1.07 -4.06 4.64
CA ALA A 174 -1.67 -5.36 4.92
C ALA A 174 -1.37 -5.77 6.37
N VAL A 175 -2.23 -6.59 6.98
CA VAL A 175 -2.05 -7.17 8.32
C VAL A 175 -2.55 -8.61 8.30
N PRO A 176 -1.87 -9.57 8.96
CA PRO A 176 -2.24 -10.98 8.83
C PRO A 176 -3.48 -11.32 9.65
N ALA A 177 -4.20 -12.33 9.20
CA ALA A 177 -5.33 -12.91 9.90
C ALA A 177 -5.00 -14.34 10.36
N PHE A 178 -4.82 -14.53 11.66
CA PHE A 178 -4.52 -15.84 12.26
C PHE A 178 -5.79 -16.55 12.77
N GLY A 179 -5.86 -17.86 12.54
CA GLY A 179 -7.07 -18.68 12.61
C GLY A 179 -7.84 -18.66 13.92
N GLY A 180 -8.92 -17.88 13.96
CA GLY A 180 -9.92 -17.90 15.03
C GLY A 180 -9.85 -16.75 16.02
N ARG A 181 -8.88 -15.82 15.88
CA ARG A 181 -8.92 -14.57 16.65
C ARG A 181 -9.99 -13.66 16.03
N PRO A 182 -11.01 -13.23 16.79
CA PRO A 182 -12.01 -12.30 16.26
C PRO A 182 -11.28 -11.03 15.84
N VAL A 183 -11.21 -10.84 14.54
CA VAL A 183 -10.76 -9.58 13.95
C VAL A 183 -11.95 -8.63 14.05
N PRO A 184 -11.77 -7.35 14.40
CA PRO A 184 -12.88 -6.40 14.41
C PRO A 184 -13.40 -6.20 12.98
N VAL A 185 -14.30 -7.06 12.53
CA VAL A 185 -15.13 -6.80 11.35
C VAL A 185 -16.16 -5.79 11.80
N LYS A 186 -16.31 -4.68 11.07
CA LYS A 186 -17.46 -3.80 11.31
C LYS A 186 -18.71 -4.67 11.17
N PRO A 187 -19.62 -4.70 12.16
CA PRO A 187 -20.90 -5.39 12.00
C PRO A 187 -21.54 -4.93 10.70
N TYR A 188 -22.14 -5.88 9.96
CA TYR A 188 -22.86 -5.55 8.74
C TYR A 188 -23.98 -4.57 9.09
N GLU A 189 -23.78 -3.30 8.78
CA GLU A 189 -24.82 -2.28 8.80
C GLU A 189 -25.55 -2.35 7.47
N VAL A 190 -26.83 -2.71 7.53
CA VAL A 190 -27.71 -2.62 6.37
C VAL A 190 -27.69 -1.15 5.92
N SER A 191 -27.47 -0.92 4.64
CA SER A 191 -27.57 0.43 4.09
C SER A 191 -28.98 0.97 4.33
N ASP A 192 -29.10 2.08 5.06
CA ASP A 192 -30.36 2.83 5.22
C ASP A 192 -30.82 3.51 3.91
N ARG A 193 -30.03 3.41 2.82
CA ARG A 193 -30.43 3.89 1.51
C ARG A 193 -31.57 3.02 0.99
N THR A 194 -32.78 3.56 1.04
CA THR A 194 -33.93 3.03 0.33
C THR A 194 -33.64 3.12 -1.17
N ILE A 195 -33.22 2.02 -1.79
CA ILE A 195 -33.09 1.94 -3.24
C ILE A 195 -34.50 1.94 -3.82
N THR A 196 -34.88 3.04 -4.46
CA THR A 196 -36.20 3.20 -5.08
C THR A 196 -36.28 2.41 -6.39
N ASP A 197 -37.49 2.15 -6.87
CA ASP A 197 -37.68 1.55 -8.20
C ASP A 197 -37.15 2.46 -9.31
N ALA A 198 -37.18 3.78 -9.10
CA ALA A 198 -36.57 4.75 -10.01
C ALA A 198 -35.03 4.63 -10.06
N ASP A 199 -34.38 4.40 -8.92
CA ASP A 199 -32.94 4.17 -8.87
C ASP A 199 -32.56 2.86 -9.59
N ARG A 200 -33.34 1.79 -9.38
CA ARG A 200 -33.18 0.52 -10.10
C ARG A 200 -33.36 0.69 -11.60
N ALA A 201 -34.42 1.36 -12.03
CA ALA A 201 -34.70 1.62 -13.45
C ALA A 201 -33.58 2.44 -14.11
N ARG A 202 -33.08 3.48 -13.42
CA ARG A 202 -31.96 4.30 -13.89
C ARG A 202 -30.69 3.48 -14.09
N VAL A 203 -30.33 2.64 -13.11
CA VAL A 203 -29.13 1.79 -13.20
C VAL A 203 -29.28 0.76 -14.32
N ASN A 204 -30.44 0.10 -14.41
CA ASN A 204 -30.70 -0.88 -15.47
C ASN A 204 -30.63 -0.25 -16.87
N ALA A 205 -31.23 0.93 -17.06
CA ALA A 205 -31.16 1.67 -18.32
C ALA A 205 -29.71 2.04 -18.68
N TRP A 206 -28.91 2.48 -17.71
CA TRP A 206 -27.49 2.76 -17.93
C TRP A 206 -26.72 1.50 -18.34
N ILE A 207 -26.94 0.37 -17.65
CA ILE A 207 -26.29 -0.91 -17.98
C ILE A 207 -26.65 -1.34 -19.40
N SER A 208 -27.94 -1.34 -19.76
CA SER A 208 -28.40 -1.73 -21.10
C SER A 208 -27.87 -0.83 -22.21
N ALA A 209 -27.58 0.44 -21.93
CA ALA A 209 -27.03 1.39 -22.90
C ALA A 209 -25.49 1.32 -23.03
N ASN A 210 -24.80 0.61 -22.13
CA ASN A 210 -23.33 0.59 -22.04
C ASN A 210 -22.74 -0.83 -21.94
N GLN A 211 -23.53 -1.86 -22.26
CA GLN A 211 -23.04 -3.22 -22.55
C GLN A 211 -22.77 -3.38 -24.05
#